data_AF-A0A355G544-F1
#
_entry.id   AF-A0A355G544-F1
#
_cell.length_a   1.000
_cell.length_b   1.000
_cell.length_c   1.000
_cell.angle_alpha   90.00
_cell.angle_beta   90.00
_cell.angle_gamma   90.00
#
_symmetry.space_group_name_H-M   'P 1'
#
loop_
_entity.id
_entity.type
_entity.pdbx_description
1 polymer ?
#
loop_
_entity_poly.entity_id
_entity_poly.type
_entity_poly.pdbx_seq_one_letter_code
_entity_poly.pdbx_strand_id
1 'polypeptide(L)'
;MTLQYRVRSQLEDQIWDRRIYLTERLLLDTIDFWVSSSDEFPSEAVIAVTLHLFSERCNPDKVNAQKILTRLQSLVDQPLKEYLLTWPKRTEEDGLSLIEDLQEIISSAVAVWEQQRNQSLSAQSVASQIVEQIVKQQYVVFHHHESTWRDKGGFGRFGHAG
;
A
#
# COMPACT_ATOMS: atom_id res chain seq x y z
N MET A 1 14.12 17.30 9.76
CA MET A 1 13.13 16.39 10.37
C MET A 1 13.84 15.10 10.70
N THR A 2 14.01 14.80 11.98
CA THR A 2 14.62 13.54 12.44
C THR A 2 13.55 12.46 12.36
N LEU A 3 13.69 11.53 11.40
CA LEU A 3 12.93 10.29 11.34
C LEU A 3 13.13 9.55 12.67
N GLN A 4 12.15 9.64 13.57
CA GLN A 4 12.14 8.83 14.78
C GLN A 4 11.91 7.37 14.34
N TYR A 5 12.99 6.60 14.30
CA TYR A 5 12.95 5.15 14.16
C TYR A 5 12.23 4.58 15.39
N ARG A 6 10.92 4.38 15.29
CA ARG A 6 10.21 3.51 16.23
C ARG A 6 10.53 2.07 15.86
N VAL A 7 11.03 1.32 16.85
CA VAL A 7 11.28 -0.11 16.75
C VAL A 7 9.92 -0.81 16.59
N ARG A 8 9.64 -1.31 15.39
CA ARG A 8 8.48 -2.15 15.13
C ARG A 8 8.61 -3.44 15.93
N SER A 9 7.49 -3.97 16.43
CA SER A 9 7.51 -5.32 16.98
C SER A 9 7.73 -6.34 15.86
N GLN A 10 8.33 -7.49 16.16
CA GLN A 10 8.53 -8.56 15.17
C GLN A 10 7.24 -8.99 14.48
N LEU A 11 6.10 -8.90 15.18
CA LEU A 11 4.79 -9.22 14.61
C LEU A 11 4.34 -8.16 13.59
N GLU A 12 4.55 -6.88 13.88
CA GLU A 12 4.24 -5.80 12.95
C GLU A 12 5.12 -5.86 11.70
N ASP A 13 6.40 -6.24 11.85
CA ASP A 13 7.29 -6.49 10.72
C ASP A 13 6.82 -7.68 9.86
N GLN A 14 6.40 -8.78 10.48
CA GLN A 14 5.86 -9.93 9.74
C GLN A 14 4.58 -9.58 8.97
N ILE A 15 3.67 -8.84 9.60
CA ILE A 15 2.44 -8.34 8.95
C ILE A 15 2.80 -7.42 7.78
N TRP A 16 3.79 -6.55 7.98
CA TRP A 16 4.28 -5.62 6.97
C TRP A 16 4.84 -6.35 5.75
N ASP A 17 5.77 -7.27 5.97
CA ASP A 17 6.37 -8.10 4.92
C ASP A 17 5.32 -8.92 4.17
N ARG A 18 4.30 -9.41 4.89
CA ARG A 18 3.19 -10.14 4.27
C ARG A 18 2.37 -9.25 3.33
N ARG A 19 2.08 -8.00 3.70
CA ARG A 19 1.36 -7.05 2.83
C ARG A 19 2.16 -6.69 1.58
N ILE A 20 3.47 -6.50 1.74
CA ILE A 20 4.39 -6.29 0.62
C ILE A 20 4.36 -7.48 -0.34
N TYR A 21 4.53 -8.70 0.19
CA TYR A 21 4.48 -9.93 -0.60
C TYR A 21 3.16 -10.09 -1.38
N LEU A 22 2.02 -9.79 -0.74
CA LEU A 22 0.72 -9.86 -1.41
C LEU A 22 0.58 -8.80 -2.51
N THR A 23 1.17 -7.62 -2.33
CA THR A 23 1.18 -6.57 -3.36
C THR A 23 2.03 -6.99 -4.56
N GLU A 24 3.20 -7.60 -4.33
CA GLU A 24 4.01 -8.17 -5.42
C GLU A 24 3.22 -9.24 -6.19
N ARG A 25 2.51 -10.12 -5.48
CA ARG A 25 1.68 -11.17 -6.10
C ARG A 25 0.50 -10.60 -6.87
N LEU A 26 -0.14 -9.56 -6.36
CA LEU A 26 -1.20 -8.83 -7.05
C LEU A 26 -0.69 -8.31 -8.39
N LEU A 27 0.48 -7.65 -8.39
CA LEU A 27 1.07 -7.08 -9.60
C LEU A 27 1.45 -8.16 -10.60
N LEU A 28 2.08 -9.24 -10.16
CA LEU A 28 2.42 -10.38 -11.02
C LEU A 28 1.18 -11.01 -11.67
N ASP A 29 0.15 -11.34 -10.88
CA ASP A 29 -1.10 -11.90 -11.38
C ASP A 29 -1.76 -10.97 -12.41
N THR A 30 -1.69 -9.66 -12.16
CA THR A 30 -2.29 -8.64 -13.04
C THR A 30 -1.51 -8.50 -14.33
N ILE A 31 -0.17 -8.48 -14.28
CA ILE A 31 0.68 -8.41 -15.47
C ILE A 31 0.47 -9.66 -16.33
N ASP A 32 0.47 -10.85 -15.74
CA ASP A 32 0.24 -12.11 -16.48
C ASP A 32 -1.13 -12.09 -17.18
N PHE A 33 -2.18 -11.64 -16.48
CA PHE A 33 -3.50 -11.49 -17.06
C PHE A 33 -3.52 -10.45 -18.19
N TRP A 34 -2.98 -9.25 -17.96
CA TRP A 34 -2.94 -8.15 -18.91
C TRP A 34 -2.14 -8.49 -20.17
N VAL A 35 -0.97 -9.12 -20.05
CA VAL A 35 -0.16 -9.55 -21.20
C VAL A 35 -0.90 -10.61 -22.03
N SER A 36 -1.77 -11.39 -21.41
CA SER A 36 -2.64 -12.37 -22.09
C SER A 36 -3.94 -11.77 -22.65
N SER A 37 -4.30 -10.55 -22.24
CA SER A 37 -5.48 -9.82 -22.73
C SER A 37 -5.09 -8.78 -23.78
N SER A 38 -6.07 -8.33 -24.55
CA SER A 38 -5.94 -7.17 -25.45
C SER A 38 -6.40 -5.87 -24.80
N ASP A 39 -6.62 -5.90 -23.49
CA ASP A 39 -7.25 -4.82 -22.73
C ASP A 39 -6.19 -3.88 -22.14
N GLU A 40 -6.63 -2.71 -21.68
CA GLU A 40 -5.78 -1.78 -20.93
C GLU A 40 -5.41 -2.36 -19.55
N PHE A 41 -4.24 -1.97 -19.03
CA PHE A 41 -3.81 -2.40 -17.70
C PHE A 41 -4.79 -1.84 -16.64
N PRO A 42 -5.35 -2.67 -15.74
CA PRO A 42 -6.40 -2.26 -14.80
C PRO A 42 -5.83 -1.52 -13.58
N SER A 43 -5.18 -0.39 -13.83
CA SER A 43 -4.47 0.45 -12.85
C SER A 43 -5.34 0.84 -11.66
N GLU A 44 -6.55 1.35 -11.88
CA GLU A 44 -7.47 1.73 -10.80
C GLU A 44 -7.77 0.55 -9.85
N ALA A 45 -8.02 -0.64 -10.41
CA ALA A 45 -8.33 -1.82 -9.61
C ALA A 45 -7.09 -2.28 -8.82
N VAL A 46 -5.89 -2.23 -9.43
CA VAL A 46 -4.63 -2.53 -8.74
C VAL A 46 -4.41 -1.57 -7.58
N ILE A 47 -4.64 -0.27 -7.77
CA ILE A 47 -4.49 0.73 -6.72
C ILE A 47 -5.49 0.47 -5.59
N ALA A 48 -6.77 0.28 -5.89
CA ALA A 48 -7.79 0.01 -4.89
C ALA A 48 -7.50 -1.26 -4.07
N VAL A 49 -7.10 -2.36 -4.73
CA VAL A 49 -6.72 -3.59 -4.04
C VAL A 49 -5.45 -3.41 -3.21
N THR A 50 -4.48 -2.62 -3.69
CA THR A 50 -3.27 -2.29 -2.93
C THR A 50 -3.64 -1.54 -1.64
N LEU A 51 -4.47 -0.49 -1.74
CA LEU A 51 -4.96 0.25 -0.57
C LEU A 51 -5.68 -0.67 0.41
N HIS A 52 -6.54 -1.56 -0.07
CA HIS A 52 -7.19 -2.57 0.75
C HIS A 52 -6.20 -3.48 1.46
N LEU A 53 -5.18 -4.00 0.75
CA LEU A 53 -4.11 -4.84 1.31
C LEU A 53 -3.30 -4.13 2.39
N PHE A 54 -3.28 -2.80 2.43
CA PHE A 54 -2.63 -2.00 3.47
C PHE A 54 -3.58 -1.50 4.56
N SER A 55 -4.88 -1.77 4.43
CA SER A 55 -5.88 -1.38 5.43
C SER A 55 -5.91 -2.31 6.65
N GLU A 56 -6.29 -1.76 7.80
CA GLU A 56 -6.56 -2.54 9.02
C GLU A 56 -7.70 -3.55 8.83
N ARG A 57 -8.60 -3.29 7.86
CA ARG A 57 -9.70 -4.19 7.49
C ARG A 57 -9.21 -5.48 6.83
N CYS A 58 -8.03 -5.45 6.23
CA CYS A 58 -7.43 -6.63 5.60
C CYS A 58 -6.51 -7.35 6.60
N ASN A 59 -6.83 -8.62 6.86
CA ASN A 59 -5.93 -9.54 7.53
C ASN A 59 -5.08 -10.27 6.48
N PRO A 60 -3.78 -9.94 6.34
CA PRO A 60 -2.95 -10.43 5.25
C PRO A 60 -2.62 -11.93 5.37
N ASP A 61 -2.78 -12.55 6.54
CA ASP A 61 -2.59 -14.00 6.71
C ASP A 61 -3.76 -14.81 6.14
N LYS A 62 -4.93 -14.18 6.01
CA LYS A 62 -6.13 -14.80 5.44
C LYS A 62 -6.23 -14.63 3.93
N VAL A 63 -5.38 -13.79 3.33
CA VAL A 63 -5.38 -13.55 1.88
C VAL A 63 -4.63 -14.67 1.19
N ASN A 64 -5.32 -15.34 0.27
CA ASN A 64 -4.70 -16.30 -0.64
C ASN A 64 -3.89 -15.55 -1.71
N ALA A 65 -2.63 -15.92 -1.87
CA ALA A 65 -1.67 -15.24 -2.73
C ALA A 65 -1.84 -15.51 -4.24
N GLN A 66 -2.85 -16.28 -4.64
CA GLN A 66 -3.16 -16.54 -6.05
C GLN A 66 -4.36 -15.73 -6.50
N LYS A 67 -4.35 -15.24 -7.75
CA LYS A 67 -5.46 -14.50 -8.37
C LYS A 67 -6.00 -13.39 -7.46
N ILE A 68 -5.10 -12.63 -6.84
CA ILE A 68 -5.46 -11.65 -5.80
C ILE A 68 -6.43 -10.62 -6.38
N LEU A 69 -6.13 -10.10 -7.57
CA LEU A 69 -6.99 -9.12 -8.24
C LEU A 69 -8.42 -9.65 -8.39
N THR A 70 -8.60 -10.81 -9.03
CA THR A 70 -9.94 -11.40 -9.25
C THR A 70 -10.72 -11.63 -7.94
N ARG A 71 -10.01 -11.96 -6.86
CA ARG A 71 -10.64 -12.25 -5.56
C ARG A 71 -11.02 -10.99 -4.79
N LEU A 72 -10.14 -10.00 -4.78
CA LEU A 72 -10.32 -8.80 -3.97
C LEU A 72 -11.01 -7.67 -4.73
N GLN A 73 -11.01 -7.67 -6.06
CA GLN A 73 -11.62 -6.62 -6.88
C GLN A 73 -13.11 -6.43 -6.57
N SER A 74 -13.84 -7.51 -6.25
CA SER A 74 -15.26 -7.44 -5.85
C SER A 74 -15.50 -6.86 -4.46
N LEU A 75 -14.45 -6.78 -3.63
CA LEU A 75 -14.50 -6.29 -2.25
C LEU A 75 -14.05 -4.84 -2.12
N VAL A 76 -13.46 -4.30 -3.18
CA VAL A 76 -12.95 -2.92 -3.21
C VAL A 76 -13.82 -2.07 -4.12
N ASP A 77 -13.90 -0.79 -3.76
CA ASP A 77 -14.53 0.23 -4.59
C ASP A 77 -13.46 1.06 -5.32
N GLN A 78 -13.79 2.28 -5.71
CA GLN A 78 -12.85 3.22 -6.32
C GLN A 78 -11.68 3.56 -5.37
N PRO A 79 -10.48 3.83 -5.91
CA PRO A 79 -9.27 4.15 -5.13
C PRO A 79 -9.47 5.16 -4.01
N LEU A 80 -10.16 6.28 -4.25
CA LEU A 80 -10.38 7.32 -3.24
C LEU A 80 -11.24 6.83 -2.08
N LYS A 81 -12.25 6.00 -2.36
CA LYS A 81 -13.09 5.42 -1.31
C LYS A 81 -12.30 4.39 -0.48
N GLU A 82 -11.50 3.55 -1.13
CA GLU A 82 -10.62 2.62 -0.41
C GLU A 82 -9.57 3.37 0.42
N TYR A 83 -9.04 4.48 -0.07
CA TYR A 83 -8.14 5.36 0.67
C TYR A 83 -8.79 5.84 1.98
N LEU A 84 -9.98 6.42 1.90
CA LEU A 84 -10.71 6.93 3.07
C LEU A 84 -11.08 5.83 4.06
N LEU A 85 -11.40 4.63 3.57
CA LEU A 85 -11.65 3.46 4.41
C LEU A 85 -10.37 2.91 5.07
N THR A 86 -9.21 3.12 4.44
CA THR A 86 -7.89 2.72 4.95
C THR A 86 -7.41 3.73 5.98
N TRP A 87 -7.62 5.02 5.74
CA TRP A 87 -7.19 6.12 6.61
C TRP A 87 -8.30 7.15 6.83
N PRO A 88 -9.30 6.86 7.68
CA PRO A 88 -10.48 7.71 7.88
C PRO A 88 -10.19 9.08 8.52
N LYS A 89 -8.93 9.33 8.92
CA LYS A 89 -8.49 10.59 9.54
C LYS A 89 -7.67 11.49 8.61
N ARG A 90 -7.37 11.03 7.40
CA ARG A 90 -6.63 11.81 6.39
C ARG A 90 -7.60 12.56 5.47
N THR A 91 -7.08 13.56 4.76
CA THR A 91 -7.89 14.36 3.84
C THR A 91 -8.03 13.66 2.49
N GLU A 92 -9.08 14.03 1.75
CA GLU A 92 -9.24 13.57 0.37
C GLU A 92 -8.13 14.06 -0.54
N GLU A 93 -7.60 15.27 -0.32
CA GLU A 93 -6.48 15.85 -1.08
C GLU A 93 -5.21 14.99 -0.97
N ASP A 94 -4.88 14.53 0.25
CA ASP A 94 -3.76 13.61 0.48
C ASP A 94 -3.99 12.27 -0.24
N GLY A 95 -5.25 11.84 -0.33
CA GLY A 95 -5.64 10.61 -1.03
C GLY A 95 -5.50 10.73 -2.55
N LEU A 96 -5.95 11.83 -3.13
CA LEU A 96 -5.84 12.10 -4.57
C LEU A 96 -4.38 12.19 -5.00
N SER A 97 -3.56 12.93 -4.26
CA SER A 97 -2.12 13.03 -4.51
C SER A 97 -1.44 11.66 -4.51
N LEU A 98 -1.73 10.82 -3.52
CA LEU A 98 -1.24 9.44 -3.47
C LEU A 98 -1.71 8.60 -4.66
N ILE A 99 -2.98 8.69 -5.03
CA ILE A 99 -3.53 7.92 -6.14
C ILE A 99 -2.87 8.33 -7.45
N GLU A 100 -2.65 9.62 -7.67
CA GLU A 100 -1.91 10.15 -8.83
C GLU A 100 -0.47 9.63 -8.86
N ASP A 101 0.24 9.66 -7.74
CA ASP A 101 1.59 9.11 -7.62
C ASP A 101 1.64 7.61 -7.96
N LEU A 102 0.70 6.81 -7.43
CA LEU A 102 0.63 5.38 -7.73
C LEU A 102 0.29 5.14 -9.21
N GLN A 103 -0.60 5.94 -9.76
CA GLN A 103 -0.97 5.88 -11.17
C GLN A 103 0.23 6.18 -12.06
N GLU A 104 1.04 7.19 -11.72
CA GLU A 104 2.27 7.53 -12.45
C GLU A 104 3.31 6.41 -12.35
N ILE A 105 3.53 5.85 -11.16
CA ILE A 105 4.45 4.73 -10.93
C ILE A 105 4.06 3.52 -11.79
N ILE A 106 2.77 3.13 -11.75
CA ILE A 106 2.26 2.01 -12.53
C ILE A 106 2.39 2.29 -14.04
N SER A 107 1.97 3.48 -14.48
CA SER A 107 2.00 3.86 -15.90
C SER A 107 3.42 3.89 -16.46
N SER A 108 4.36 4.44 -15.69
CA SER A 108 5.79 4.46 -16.03
C SER A 108 6.36 3.04 -16.15
N ALA A 109 6.04 2.18 -15.18
CA ALA A 109 6.52 0.80 -15.17
C ALA A 109 5.93 -0.05 -16.32
N VAL A 110 4.66 0.16 -16.66
CA VAL A 110 3.99 -0.43 -17.83
C VAL A 110 4.60 0.09 -19.14
N ALA A 111 4.87 1.39 -19.25
CA ALA A 111 5.51 1.97 -20.44
C ALA A 111 6.92 1.41 -20.67
N VAL A 112 7.71 1.26 -19.59
CA VAL A 112 9.03 0.62 -19.66
C VAL A 112 8.92 -0.84 -20.14
N TRP A 113 7.92 -1.58 -19.65
CA TRP A 113 7.65 -2.94 -20.11
C TRP A 113 7.31 -2.98 -21.61
N GLU A 114 6.42 -2.13 -22.09
CA GLU A 114 6.04 -2.09 -23.51
C GLU A 114 7.23 -1.76 -24.42
N GLN A 115 8.08 -0.82 -24.00
CA GLN A 115 9.29 -0.43 -24.74
C GLN A 115 10.37 -1.53 -24.73
N GLN A 116 10.46 -2.31 -23.64
CA GLN A 116 11.49 -3.33 -23.43
C GLN A 116 10.94 -4.76 -23.54
N ARG A 117 9.76 -4.95 -24.15
CA ARG A 117 9.15 -6.29 -24.37
C ARG A 117 10.11 -7.27 -25.08
N ASN A 118 11.05 -6.74 -25.86
CA ASN A 118 12.10 -7.50 -26.56
C ASN A 118 13.42 -7.64 -25.78
N GLN A 119 13.58 -6.97 -24.64
CA GLN A 119 14.80 -6.92 -23.83
C GLN A 119 14.50 -7.33 -22.37
N SER A 120 14.28 -8.63 -22.16
CA SER A 120 14.45 -9.38 -20.89
C SER A 120 14.04 -8.76 -19.55
N LEU A 121 13.19 -7.73 -19.49
CA LEU A 121 12.59 -7.31 -18.23
C LEU A 121 11.58 -8.37 -17.83
N SER A 122 11.73 -8.91 -16.62
CA SER A 122 10.78 -9.87 -16.05
C SER A 122 9.64 -9.12 -15.37
N ALA A 123 8.42 -9.68 -15.39
CA ALA A 123 7.26 -9.09 -14.69
C ALA A 123 7.57 -8.85 -13.20
N GLN A 124 8.46 -9.67 -12.64
CA GLN A 124 8.96 -9.56 -11.28
C GLN A 124 9.82 -8.30 -11.04
N SER A 125 10.58 -7.85 -12.04
CA SER A 125 11.39 -6.63 -11.94
C SER A 125 10.50 -5.38 -11.92
N VAL A 126 9.43 -5.38 -12.72
CA VAL A 126 8.41 -4.32 -12.75
C VAL A 126 7.63 -4.28 -11.43
N ALA A 127 7.16 -5.44 -10.96
CA ALA A 127 6.45 -5.55 -9.69
C ALA A 127 7.31 -5.08 -8.51
N SER A 128 8.58 -5.49 -8.46
CA SER A 128 9.53 -5.05 -7.42
C SER A 128 9.72 -3.53 -7.40
N GLN A 129 9.83 -2.89 -8.57
CA GLN A 129 10.00 -1.43 -8.64
C GLN A 129 8.76 -0.68 -8.11
N ILE A 130 7.56 -1.12 -8.51
CA ILE A 130 6.31 -0.53 -8.03
C ILE A 130 6.20 -0.68 -6.51
N VAL A 131 6.48 -1.87 -5.99
CA VAL A 131 6.49 -2.15 -4.54
C VAL A 131 7.51 -1.29 -3.81
N GLU A 132 8.73 -1.15 -4.32
CA GLU A 132 9.77 -0.33 -3.71
C GLU A 132 9.35 1.14 -3.62
N GLN A 133 8.70 1.67 -4.66
CA GLN A 133 8.18 3.04 -4.64
C GLN A 133 7.01 3.21 -3.66
N ILE A 134 6.08 2.25 -3.61
CA ILE A 134 4.99 2.22 -2.60
C ILE A 134 5.55 2.25 -1.17
N VAL A 135 6.62 1.48 -0.93
CA VAL A 135 7.30 1.41 0.37
C VAL A 135 8.06 2.71 0.67
N LYS A 136 8.78 3.28 -0.30
CA LYS A 136 9.55 4.54 -0.16
C LYS A 136 8.70 5.73 0.18
N GLN A 137 7.50 5.80 -0.41
CA GLN A 137 6.51 6.82 -0.13
C GLN A 137 5.95 6.76 1.31
N GLN A 138 6.35 5.77 2.12
CA GLN A 138 5.88 5.58 3.49
C GLN A 138 4.34 5.55 3.58
N TYR A 139 3.65 5.04 2.56
CA TYR A 139 2.19 4.99 2.55
C TYR A 139 1.62 4.17 3.72
N VAL A 140 2.47 3.45 4.43
CA VAL A 140 2.18 2.94 5.76
C VAL A 140 3.17 3.48 6.80
N VAL A 141 2.98 4.75 7.13
CA VAL A 141 3.17 5.16 8.51
C VAL A 141 2.01 4.56 9.31
N PHE A 142 2.22 3.36 9.84
CA PHE A 142 1.38 2.81 10.89
C PHE A 142 1.37 3.78 12.09
N HIS A 143 0.15 3.98 12.61
CA HIS A 143 -0.19 4.47 13.94
C HIS A 143 0.81 5.41 14.66
N HIS A 144 0.49 6.69 14.62
CA HIS A 144 0.57 7.52 15.82
C HIS A 144 -0.83 8.01 16.20
N HIS A 145 -1.68 7.06 16.61
CA HIS A 145 -2.75 7.38 17.55
C HIS A 145 -2.25 7.48 19.00
N GLU A 146 -0.94 7.41 19.20
CA GLU A 146 -0.28 7.92 20.39
C GLU A 146 0.60 9.10 19.99
N SER A 147 -0.03 10.24 19.71
CA SER A 147 0.41 11.41 20.47
C SER A 147 0.19 11.01 21.92
N THR A 148 1.19 10.35 22.52
CA THR A 148 1.27 10.21 23.96
C THR A 148 0.97 11.60 24.49
N TRP A 149 0.08 11.65 25.47
CA TRP A 149 -0.29 12.81 26.29
C TRP A 149 0.88 13.72 26.75
N ARG A 150 2.14 13.39 26.43
CA ARG A 150 3.32 14.24 26.59
C ARG A 150 3.38 15.46 25.67
N ASP A 151 2.82 15.44 24.46
CA ASP A 151 2.99 16.58 23.53
C ASP A 151 1.88 17.63 23.60
N LYS A 152 0.82 17.38 24.37
CA LYS A 152 -0.25 18.35 24.66
C LYS A 152 -0.26 18.76 26.15
N GLY A 153 0.84 19.35 26.63
CA GLY A 153 0.81 20.29 27.76
C GLY A 153 0.15 19.83 29.06
N GLY A 154 0.43 18.61 29.53
CA GLY A 154 -0.20 18.04 30.74
C GLY A 154 0.69 17.95 31.98
N PHE A 155 1.51 18.96 32.31
CA PHE A 155 2.05 19.06 33.69
C PHE A 155 0.99 19.72 34.58
N GLY A 156 0.01 18.92 35.01
CA GLY A 156 -1.05 19.34 35.90
C GLY A 156 -1.44 18.24 36.89
N ARG A 157 -0.74 18.21 38.02
CA ARG A 157 -1.18 17.77 39.36
C ARG A 157 -1.90 16.43 39.51
N PHE A 158 -1.22 15.45 40.13
CA PHE A 158 -1.61 14.70 41.34
C PHE A 158 -0.27 14.12 41.89
N GLY A 159 0.16 14.25 43.16
CA GLY A 159 -0.58 14.38 44.40
C GLY A 159 -0.58 13.05 45.16
N HIS A 160 0.55 12.64 45.75
CA HIS A 160 0.67 11.67 46.86
C HIS A 160 2.00 12.00 47.56
N ALA A 161 2.06 12.56 48.77
CA ALA A 161 1.63 12.01 50.07
C ALA A 161 2.33 10.69 50.36
N GLY A 162 3.38 10.78 51.19
CA GLY A 162 4.26 9.70 51.66
C GLY A 162 5.50 10.32 52.26
#